data_AF-A0A960JLB0-F1
#
_entry.id   AF-A0A960JLB0-F1
#
_cell.length_a   1.000
_cell.length_b   1.000
_cell.length_c   1.000
_cell.angle_alpha   90.00
_cell.angle_beta   90.00
_cell.angle_gamma   90.00
#
_symmetry.space_group_name_H-M   'P 1'
#
loop_
_entity.id
_entity.type
_entity.pdbx_description
1 polymer ?
#
loop_
_entity_poly.entity_id
_entity_poly.type
_entity_poly.pdbx_seq_one_letter_code
_entity_poly.pdbx_strand_id
1 'polypeptide(L)'
;MANATPRDARAGFDIFRSGGGEANLEDLNAKLYEAGYGPISQRTFRHYRNLTDAGFSRYVSINRFDVARSADPYGNRSAKPDYFYGASDQGVEVVFAKSNKLMETIGRATQVGEVGALLQFDEHEVVLGLRKLKPQPGDMVTVRYLELGRSLGGSVVEADVASDPAVVEIEYGRLITVASLGVGEPLPTSETRFVLTGPGQNENSLDLAGQRLYHFFEVIEGVRSVANRAASQQQSPAYAPPPELLRLSIASPAEVALEIAGLVPHLLPPTIVLAVLKLAWELPAKRKEWLEGDGQREVNKVVKVDKELKELALEKKRQEAAFEAEMLDRLRLALPDSRLSDAELRRWINELVTRRLDALGRTGVTDIGAQAFGETSEDPGEVGTSEFGNSS
;
A
#
# COMPACT_ATOMS: atom_id res chain seq x y z
N MET A 1 8.82 34.31 8.86
CA MET A 1 8.76 33.22 9.86
C MET A 1 9.79 32.18 9.46
N ALA A 2 10.61 31.70 10.38
CA ALA A 2 11.55 30.61 10.09
C ALA A 2 10.78 29.32 9.73
N ASN A 3 11.31 28.54 8.79
CA ASN A 3 10.79 27.21 8.54
C ASN A 3 11.11 26.31 9.74
N ALA A 4 10.17 25.44 10.13
CA ALA A 4 10.40 24.44 11.16
C ALA A 4 11.63 23.59 10.79
N THR A 5 12.43 23.20 11.78
CA THR A 5 13.51 22.24 11.54
C THR A 5 12.92 20.87 11.17
N PRO A 6 13.64 19.98 10.46
CA PRO A 6 13.13 18.64 10.16
C PRO A 6 12.76 17.86 11.43
N ARG A 7 13.52 18.02 12.52
CA ARG A 7 13.19 17.52 13.85
C ARG A 7 11.83 18.01 14.35
N ASP A 8 11.59 19.33 14.37
CA ASP A 8 10.32 19.91 14.83
C ASP A 8 9.15 19.48 13.92
N ALA A 9 9.41 19.36 12.62
CA ALA A 9 8.41 18.93 11.64
C ALA A 9 7.99 17.46 11.84
N ARG A 10 8.94 16.57 12.13
CA ARG A 10 8.64 15.17 12.47
C ARG A 10 7.85 15.07 13.77
N ALA A 11 8.37 15.68 14.84
CA ALA A 11 7.71 15.67 16.15
C ALA A 11 6.30 16.27 16.09
N GLY A 12 6.13 17.37 15.34
CA GLY A 12 4.82 18.01 15.18
C GLY A 12 3.83 17.13 14.46
N PHE A 13 4.25 16.36 13.45
CA PHE A 13 3.36 15.42 12.77
C PHE A 13 2.96 14.26 13.69
N ASP A 14 3.89 13.73 14.49
CA ASP A 14 3.59 12.66 15.44
C ASP A 14 2.57 13.11 16.48
N ILE A 15 2.74 14.30 17.06
CA ILE A 15 1.78 14.92 18.01
C ILE A 15 0.42 15.17 17.34
N PHE A 16 0.42 15.71 16.12
CA PHE A 16 -0.79 15.98 15.36
C PHE A 16 -1.59 14.70 15.09
N ARG A 17 -0.90 13.64 14.66
CA ARG A 17 -1.50 12.33 14.36
C ARG A 17 -1.97 11.60 15.62
N SER A 18 -1.20 11.61 16.70
CA SER A 18 -1.60 10.98 17.96
C SER A 18 -2.84 11.64 18.57
N GLY A 19 -3.06 12.92 18.28
CA GLY A 19 -4.29 13.66 18.63
C GLY A 19 -5.44 13.49 17.64
N GLY A 20 -5.40 12.49 16.74
CA GLY A 20 -6.46 12.23 15.75
C GLY A 20 -6.48 13.16 14.55
N GLY A 21 -5.51 14.07 14.40
CA GLY A 21 -5.46 15.03 13.30
C GLY A 21 -6.43 16.21 13.41
N GLU A 22 -7.06 16.40 14.57
CA GLU A 22 -8.07 17.46 14.78
C GLU A 22 -7.52 18.72 15.46
N ALA A 23 -6.28 18.68 15.95
CA ALA A 23 -5.65 19.82 16.61
C ALA A 23 -5.56 21.04 15.67
N ASN A 24 -5.86 22.22 16.18
CA ASN A 24 -5.57 23.47 15.46
C ASN A 24 -4.08 23.82 15.59
N LEU A 25 -3.62 24.81 14.80
CA LEU A 25 -2.20 25.19 14.78
C LEU A 25 -1.70 25.74 16.13
N GLU A 26 -2.54 26.49 16.84
CA GLU A 26 -2.15 27.11 18.12
C GLU A 26 -1.94 26.03 19.18
N ASP A 27 -2.89 25.10 19.31
CA ASP A 27 -2.80 23.96 20.23
C ASP A 27 -1.59 23.07 19.91
N LEU A 28 -1.33 22.84 18.62
CA LEU A 28 -0.20 22.02 18.19
C LEU A 28 1.14 22.69 18.52
N ASN A 29 1.26 24.00 18.28
CA ASN A 29 2.45 24.77 18.65
C ASN A 29 2.65 24.86 20.16
N ALA A 30 1.57 24.94 20.94
CA ALA A 30 1.63 24.88 22.40
C ALA A 30 2.18 23.52 22.87
N LYS A 31 1.66 22.42 22.34
CA LYS A 31 2.16 21.06 22.65
C LYS A 31 3.62 20.85 22.22
N LEU A 32 4.01 21.37 21.06
CA LEU A 32 5.40 21.34 20.61
C LEU A 32 6.32 22.07 21.57
N TYR A 33 5.91 23.27 22.00
CA TYR A 33 6.67 24.06 22.96
C TYR A 33 6.81 23.35 24.31
N GLU A 34 5.72 22.77 24.83
CA GLU A 34 5.74 21.94 26.06
C GLU A 34 6.68 20.74 25.94
N ALA A 35 6.77 20.14 24.75
CA ALA A 35 7.67 19.03 24.44
C ALA A 35 9.10 19.46 24.06
N GLY A 36 9.43 20.76 24.13
CA GLY A 36 10.77 21.30 23.89
C GLY A 36 11.13 21.50 22.41
N TYR A 37 10.14 21.55 21.52
CA TYR A 37 10.32 21.76 20.08
C TYR A 37 9.96 23.18 19.65
N GLY A 38 10.46 23.58 18.48
CA GLY A 38 10.13 24.85 17.84
C GLY A 38 8.70 24.89 17.26
N PRO A 39 8.10 26.07 17.10
CA PRO A 39 6.80 26.21 16.46
C PRO A 39 6.87 25.92 14.97
N ILE A 40 5.76 25.45 14.39
CA ILE A 40 5.62 25.17 12.97
C ILE A 40 4.82 26.26 12.26
N SER A 41 5.03 26.35 10.94
CA SER A 41 4.33 27.30 10.07
C SER A 41 2.94 26.80 9.62
N GLN A 42 2.08 27.72 9.16
CA GLN A 42 0.80 27.37 8.53
C GLN A 42 0.97 26.42 7.33
N ARG A 43 2.05 26.57 6.56
CA ARG A 43 2.36 25.68 5.44
C ARG A 43 2.63 24.25 5.92
N THR A 44 3.43 24.10 6.98
CA THR A 44 3.74 22.81 7.60
C THR A 44 2.49 22.16 8.18
N PHE A 45 1.63 22.93 8.84
CA PHE A 45 0.36 22.44 9.39
C PHE A 45 -0.61 21.96 8.31
N ARG A 46 -0.75 22.70 7.20
CA ARG A 46 -1.53 22.24 6.04
C ARG A 46 -0.96 20.94 5.47
N HIS A 47 0.36 20.84 5.42
CA HIS A 47 1.04 19.62 4.98
C HIS A 47 0.72 18.41 5.86
N TYR A 48 0.64 18.57 7.18
CA TYR A 48 0.25 17.46 8.08
C TYR A 48 -1.15 16.94 7.76
N ARG A 49 -2.11 17.83 7.49
CA ARG A 49 -3.45 17.43 7.05
C ARG A 49 -3.37 16.63 5.75
N ASN A 50 -2.62 17.12 4.76
CA ASN A 50 -2.44 16.40 3.50
C ASN A 50 -1.81 15.00 3.69
N LEU A 51 -0.86 14.86 4.61
CA LEU A 51 -0.25 13.56 4.93
C LEU A 51 -1.26 12.62 5.61
N THR A 52 -2.03 13.12 6.58
CA THR A 52 -3.07 12.34 7.26
C THR A 52 -4.18 11.92 6.30
N ASP A 53 -4.66 12.84 5.46
CA ASP A 53 -5.67 12.59 4.43
C ASP A 53 -5.18 11.57 3.39
N ALA A 54 -3.86 11.51 3.15
CA ALA A 54 -3.23 10.53 2.29
C ALA A 54 -2.84 9.23 3.01
N GLY A 55 -3.18 9.06 4.30
CA GLY A 55 -2.98 7.82 5.05
C GLY A 55 -1.57 7.55 5.56
N PHE A 56 -0.68 8.56 5.54
CA PHE A 56 0.69 8.41 6.02
C PHE A 56 0.74 8.22 7.54
N SER A 57 1.48 7.20 7.99
CA SER A 57 1.70 6.94 9.42
C SER A 57 2.89 7.71 10.00
N ARG A 58 3.68 8.37 9.16
CA ARG A 58 4.91 9.09 9.52
C ARG A 58 5.05 10.38 8.73
N TYR A 59 5.87 11.28 9.25
CA TYR A 59 6.20 12.50 8.53
C TYR A 59 7.01 12.18 7.26
N VAL A 60 6.58 12.77 6.15
CA VAL A 60 7.34 12.84 4.90
C VAL A 60 7.49 14.31 4.56
N SER A 61 8.70 14.76 4.19
CA SER A 61 8.94 16.17 3.89
C SER A 61 8.09 16.66 2.70
N ILE A 62 7.75 17.94 2.70
CA ILE A 62 6.87 18.56 1.68
C ILE A 62 7.39 18.25 0.26
N ASN A 63 8.69 18.43 0.03
CA ASN A 63 9.28 18.19 -1.28
C ASN A 63 9.15 16.71 -1.70
N ARG A 64 9.34 15.78 -0.76
CA ARG A 64 9.18 14.34 -1.04
C ARG A 64 7.74 13.98 -1.33
N PHE A 65 6.79 14.55 -0.61
CA PHE A 65 5.37 14.34 -0.85
C PHE A 65 4.92 14.94 -2.20
N ASP A 66 5.41 16.14 -2.53
CA ASP A 66 5.13 16.78 -3.83
C ASP A 66 5.73 15.97 -4.99
N VAL A 67 6.97 15.46 -4.82
CA VAL A 67 7.57 14.52 -5.78
C VAL A 67 6.77 13.23 -5.84
N ALA A 68 6.34 12.63 -4.73
CA ALA A 68 5.53 11.42 -4.76
C ALA A 68 4.17 11.61 -5.46
N ARG A 69 3.57 12.81 -5.34
CA ARG A 69 2.33 13.17 -6.04
C ARG A 69 2.51 13.48 -7.53
N SER A 70 3.71 13.88 -7.95
CA SER A 70 4.03 14.27 -9.33
C SER A 70 4.83 13.22 -10.10
N ALA A 71 5.50 12.31 -9.39
CA ALA A 71 6.29 11.24 -9.94
C ALA A 71 5.41 10.15 -10.52
N ASP A 72 6.00 9.42 -11.47
CA ASP A 72 5.49 8.17 -11.99
C ASP A 72 5.12 7.24 -10.80
N PRO A 73 3.93 6.62 -10.75
CA PRO A 73 3.48 5.75 -9.65
C PRO A 73 4.46 4.65 -9.21
N TYR A 74 5.53 4.43 -9.98
CA TYR A 74 6.58 3.44 -9.78
C TYR A 74 7.85 3.97 -9.08
N GLY A 75 8.05 5.28 -8.98
CA GLY A 75 9.38 5.86 -8.75
C GLY A 75 9.82 6.06 -7.30
N ASN A 76 8.90 6.17 -6.33
CA ASN A 76 9.25 6.50 -4.94
C ASN A 76 8.45 5.67 -3.92
N ARG A 77 8.97 4.48 -3.58
CA ARG A 77 8.30 3.55 -2.65
C ARG A 77 8.29 4.09 -1.23
N SER A 78 9.38 4.73 -0.81
CA SER A 78 9.49 5.32 0.54
C SER A 78 8.44 6.40 0.82
N ALA A 79 7.85 6.96 -0.23
CA ALA A 79 6.79 7.96 -0.17
C ALA A 79 5.40 7.39 -0.47
N LYS A 80 5.19 6.06 -0.43
CA LYS A 80 3.85 5.47 -0.44
C LYS A 80 3.35 5.25 1.01
N PRO A 81 2.09 5.59 1.32
CA PRO A 81 1.50 5.44 2.66
C PRO A 81 1.25 3.96 3.06
N ASP A 82 1.30 3.05 2.09
CA ASP A 82 0.96 1.64 2.26
C ASP A 82 2.00 0.89 3.11
N TYR A 83 3.26 1.33 3.03
CA TYR A 83 4.38 0.73 3.73
C TYR A 83 4.48 1.27 5.16
N PHE A 84 3.98 0.48 6.10
CA PHE A 84 4.05 0.79 7.52
C PHE A 84 5.48 0.71 8.05
N TYR A 85 5.84 1.67 8.90
CA TYR A 85 7.08 1.68 9.69
C TYR A 85 6.70 1.44 11.15
N GLY A 86 7.10 0.28 11.69
CA GLY A 86 6.92 -0.06 13.09
C GLY A 86 8.04 0.53 13.96
N ALA A 87 7.72 0.82 15.22
CA ALA A 87 8.75 1.12 16.21
C ALA A 87 9.70 -0.08 16.34
N SER A 88 10.99 0.21 16.44
CA SER A 88 12.04 -0.77 16.63
C SER A 88 13.09 -0.19 17.58
N ASP A 89 13.92 -1.05 18.14
CA ASP A 89 15.01 -0.64 19.02
C ASP A 89 16.26 -1.50 18.79
N GLN A 90 16.57 -1.73 17.51
CA GLN A 90 17.66 -2.62 17.10
C GLN A 90 18.96 -1.86 16.92
N GLY A 91 20.04 -2.42 17.44
CA GLY A 91 21.40 -1.96 17.17
C GLY A 91 21.75 -2.20 15.71
N VAL A 92 22.32 -1.19 15.07
CA VAL A 92 22.75 -1.28 13.67
C VAL A 92 24.19 -0.83 13.49
N GLU A 93 24.92 -1.57 12.68
CA GLU A 93 26.19 -1.15 12.08
C GLU A 93 25.89 -0.63 10.68
N VAL A 94 26.34 0.58 10.38
CA VAL A 94 25.97 1.33 9.18
C VAL A 94 27.21 1.76 8.45
N VAL A 95 27.32 1.36 7.18
CA VAL A 95 28.37 1.80 6.27
C VAL A 95 27.77 2.78 5.27
N PHE A 96 28.17 4.04 5.38
CA PHE A 96 27.85 5.08 4.41
C PHE A 96 28.92 5.13 3.33
N ALA A 97 28.51 4.93 2.08
CA ALA A 97 29.39 4.98 0.92
C ALA A 97 29.11 6.22 0.07
N LYS A 98 30.06 7.17 0.10
CA LYS A 98 29.96 8.43 -0.63
C LYS A 98 31.19 8.66 -1.48
N SER A 99 31.09 8.38 -2.79
CA SER A 99 32.09 8.60 -3.86
C SER A 99 33.55 8.20 -3.57
N ASN A 100 34.21 8.85 -2.62
CA ASN A 100 35.60 8.64 -2.20
C ASN A 100 35.76 8.46 -0.68
N LYS A 101 34.67 8.32 0.07
CA LYS A 101 34.67 8.17 1.53
C LYS A 101 33.76 7.01 1.91
N LEU A 102 34.29 6.16 2.79
CA LEU A 102 33.52 5.18 3.55
C LEU A 102 33.54 5.64 5.00
N MET A 103 32.37 5.59 5.63
CA MET A 103 32.25 5.78 7.07
C MET A 103 31.44 4.62 7.61
N GLU A 104 32.06 3.87 8.52
CA GLU A 104 31.39 2.85 9.31
C GLU A 104 31.07 3.43 10.67
N THR A 105 29.87 3.15 11.16
CA THR A 105 29.39 3.68 12.44
C THR A 105 28.31 2.78 13.03
N ILE A 106 28.10 2.91 14.32
CA ILE A 106 27.01 2.22 15.03
C ILE A 106 25.90 3.23 15.34
N GLY A 107 24.65 2.77 15.30
CA GLY A 107 23.47 3.53 15.68
C GLY A 107 22.33 2.61 16.08
N ARG A 108 21.10 3.16 16.11
CA ARG A 108 19.88 2.41 16.40
C ARG A 108 18.85 2.58 15.28
N ALA A 109 18.21 1.51 14.85
CA ALA A 109 17.03 1.58 14.00
C ALA A 109 15.79 1.78 14.87
N THR A 110 15.32 3.04 14.99
CA THR A 110 14.17 3.39 15.84
C THR A 110 12.83 3.12 15.17
N GLN A 111 12.84 3.04 13.83
CA GLN A 111 11.70 2.56 13.06
C GLN A 111 12.17 1.69 11.90
N VAL A 112 11.41 0.63 11.62
CA VAL A 112 11.68 -0.30 10.54
C VAL A 112 10.39 -0.56 9.77
N GLY A 113 10.45 -0.42 8.45
CA GLY A 113 9.39 -0.80 7.52
C GLY A 113 9.94 -1.72 6.44
N GLU A 114 9.11 -2.13 5.49
CA GLU A 114 9.54 -3.01 4.39
C GLU A 114 10.40 -2.31 3.35
N VAL A 115 10.23 -0.99 3.27
CA VAL A 115 10.93 -0.15 2.29
C VAL A 115 12.18 0.45 2.88
N GLY A 116 12.34 0.51 4.20
CA GLY A 116 13.45 1.23 4.80
C GLY A 116 13.43 1.26 6.32
N ALA A 117 14.28 2.11 6.87
CA ALA A 117 14.41 2.32 8.31
C ALA A 117 14.74 3.77 8.65
N LEU A 118 14.38 4.17 9.87
CA LEU A 118 14.82 5.41 10.49
C LEU A 118 15.95 5.07 11.46
N LEU A 119 17.14 5.60 11.18
CA LEU A 119 18.35 5.37 11.95
C LEU A 119 18.63 6.59 12.83
N GLN A 120 18.96 6.35 14.09
CA GLN A 120 19.29 7.37 15.07
C GLN A 120 20.73 7.17 15.57
N PHE A 121 21.45 8.27 15.67
CA PHE A 121 22.83 8.33 16.13
C PHE A 121 22.98 9.42 17.20
N ASP A 122 23.32 9.02 18.41
CA ASP A 122 23.43 9.88 19.61
C ASP A 122 24.89 10.03 20.08
N GLU A 123 25.78 9.11 19.70
CA GLU A 123 27.20 9.21 20.04
C GLU A 123 27.85 10.44 19.39
N HIS A 124 28.46 11.30 20.23
CA HIS A 124 29.00 12.60 19.79
C HIS A 124 30.02 12.48 18.65
N GLU A 125 30.92 11.50 18.72
CA GLU A 125 31.93 11.27 17.68
C GLU A 125 31.30 10.83 16.35
N VAL A 126 30.29 9.97 16.41
CA VAL A 126 29.51 9.54 15.26
C VAL A 126 28.80 10.73 14.62
N VAL A 127 28.10 11.53 15.41
CA VAL A 127 27.38 12.72 14.93
C VAL A 127 28.35 13.70 14.26
N LEU A 128 29.54 13.94 14.84
CA LEU A 128 30.57 14.75 14.21
C LEU A 128 31.08 14.15 12.90
N GLY A 129 31.27 12.83 12.84
CA GLY A 129 31.62 12.11 11.62
C GLY A 129 30.57 12.29 10.52
N LEU A 130 29.29 12.10 10.86
CA LEU A 130 28.16 12.29 9.94
C LEU A 130 28.04 13.74 9.47
N ARG A 131 28.28 14.74 10.34
CA ARG A 131 28.34 16.16 9.95
C ARG A 131 29.48 16.48 8.99
N LYS A 132 30.60 15.76 9.08
CA LYS A 132 31.73 15.89 8.13
C LYS A 132 31.47 15.16 6.81
N LEU A 133 30.85 13.97 6.87
CA LEU A 133 30.50 13.17 5.70
C LEU A 133 29.39 13.83 4.88
N LYS A 134 28.39 14.38 5.58
CA LYS A 134 27.14 14.97 5.05
C LYS A 134 26.42 14.01 4.10
N PRO A 135 25.87 12.89 4.58
CA PRO A 135 25.05 12.00 3.75
C PRO A 135 23.97 12.79 3.00
N GLN A 136 23.81 12.54 1.72
CA GLN A 136 22.82 13.18 0.84
C GLN A 136 21.81 12.14 0.34
N PRO A 137 20.59 12.54 -0.04
CA PRO A 137 19.66 11.66 -0.71
C PRO A 137 20.30 10.98 -1.93
N GLY A 138 20.18 9.66 -2.03
CA GLY A 138 20.78 8.83 -3.07
C GLY A 138 22.17 8.27 -2.72
N ASP A 139 22.83 8.73 -1.66
CA ASP A 139 24.10 8.12 -1.21
C ASP A 139 23.85 6.66 -0.78
N MET A 140 24.75 5.76 -1.19
CA MET A 140 24.61 4.33 -0.89
C MET A 140 24.88 4.05 0.58
N VAL A 141 24.09 3.16 1.17
CA VAL A 141 24.23 2.74 2.56
C VAL A 141 24.07 1.24 2.68
N THR A 142 24.86 0.62 3.55
CA THR A 142 24.64 -0.76 3.99
C THR A 142 24.35 -0.74 5.48
N VAL A 143 23.27 -1.40 5.90
CA VAL A 143 22.87 -1.52 7.30
C VAL A 143 22.93 -2.98 7.69
N ARG A 144 23.65 -3.28 8.75
CA ARG A 144 23.70 -4.58 9.40
C ARG A 144 22.98 -4.51 10.73
N TYR A 145 21.91 -5.29 10.86
CA TYR A 145 21.16 -5.46 12.10
C TYR A 145 21.94 -6.40 13.01
N LEU A 146 22.41 -5.90 14.14
CA LEU A 146 23.39 -6.58 14.98
C LEU A 146 22.82 -7.82 15.64
N GLU A 147 21.58 -7.75 16.14
CA GLU A 147 20.89 -8.85 16.81
C GLU A 147 20.52 -9.99 15.85
N LEU A 148 20.36 -9.67 14.57
CA LEU A 148 19.88 -10.61 13.55
C LEU A 148 20.97 -11.09 12.60
N GLY A 149 22.15 -10.47 12.64
CA GLY A 149 23.27 -10.76 11.74
C GLY A 149 22.97 -10.49 10.26
N ARG A 150 21.90 -9.74 9.95
CA ARG A 150 21.44 -9.51 8.58
C ARG A 150 21.90 -8.16 8.04
N SER A 151 22.43 -8.16 6.83
CA SER A 151 22.83 -6.95 6.11
C SER A 151 21.86 -6.62 4.97
N LEU A 152 21.55 -5.33 4.83
CA LEU A 152 20.70 -4.78 3.78
C LEU A 152 21.40 -3.60 3.12
N GLY A 153 21.44 -3.60 1.79
CA GLY A 153 21.87 -2.46 0.99
C GLY A 153 20.70 -1.54 0.67
N GLY A 154 20.97 -0.25 0.57
CA GLY A 154 19.98 0.77 0.27
C GLY A 154 20.61 2.12 -0.09
N SER A 155 19.78 3.16 -0.05
CA SER A 155 20.18 4.54 -0.24
C SER A 155 19.63 5.44 0.87
N VAL A 156 20.37 6.49 1.19
CA VAL A 156 19.88 7.56 2.05
C VAL A 156 18.72 8.26 1.35
N VAL A 157 17.64 8.49 2.09
CA VAL A 157 16.47 9.23 1.60
C VAL A 157 16.44 10.64 2.17
N GLU A 158 16.75 10.76 3.45
CA GLU A 158 16.80 12.03 4.14
C GLU A 158 17.78 11.94 5.32
N ALA A 159 18.54 13.00 5.57
CA ALA A 159 19.48 13.04 6.69
C ALA A 159 19.35 14.37 7.43
N ASP A 160 19.04 14.31 8.73
CA ASP A 160 19.13 15.41 9.67
C ASP A 160 20.32 15.15 10.61
N VAL A 161 21.50 15.59 10.19
CA VAL A 161 22.73 15.48 10.99
C VAL A 161 22.95 16.68 11.90
N ALA A 162 22.08 17.69 11.80
CA ALA A 162 22.14 18.88 12.65
C ALA A 162 21.40 18.65 13.96
N SER A 163 20.35 17.81 13.95
CA SER A 163 19.66 17.38 15.16
C SER A 163 20.58 16.62 16.12
N ASP A 164 20.19 16.63 17.38
CA ASP A 164 20.78 15.83 18.46
C ASP A 164 19.61 15.12 19.17
N PRO A 165 19.43 13.80 18.95
CA PRO A 165 20.28 12.89 18.17
C PRO A 165 20.20 13.15 16.65
N ALA A 166 21.22 12.75 15.89
CA ALA A 166 21.21 12.80 14.43
C ALA A 166 20.32 11.68 13.87
N VAL A 167 19.57 11.98 12.81
CA VAL A 167 18.60 11.05 12.21
C VAL A 167 18.87 10.87 10.73
N VAL A 168 18.91 9.63 10.26
CA VAL A 168 19.04 9.29 8.84
C VAL A 168 17.95 8.30 8.46
N GLU A 169 17.11 8.69 7.51
CA GLU A 169 16.15 7.79 6.86
C GLU A 169 16.80 7.12 5.66
N ILE A 170 16.63 5.81 5.54
CA ILE A 170 17.14 5.01 4.44
C ILE A 170 16.00 4.26 3.74
N GLU A 171 16.19 3.96 2.46
CA GLU A 171 15.34 3.09 1.65
C GLU A 171 16.18 1.90 1.20
N TYR A 172 15.68 0.68 1.41
CA TYR A 172 16.34 -0.55 0.97
C TYR A 172 16.27 -0.69 -0.55
N GLY A 173 17.26 -1.38 -1.12
CA GLY A 173 17.27 -1.68 -2.57
C GLY A 173 16.16 -2.62 -3.03
N ARG A 174 15.49 -3.33 -2.11
CA ARG A 174 14.33 -4.18 -2.37
C ARG A 174 13.40 -4.20 -1.16
N LEU A 175 12.13 -4.54 -1.39
CA LEU A 175 11.21 -4.83 -0.30
C LEU A 175 11.74 -6.00 0.53
N ILE A 176 11.54 -5.91 1.83
CA ILE A 176 11.84 -6.98 2.78
C ILE A 176 10.60 -7.26 3.62
N THR A 177 10.51 -8.47 4.17
CA THR A 177 9.57 -8.73 5.26
C THR A 177 10.14 -8.17 6.57
N VAL A 178 9.39 -7.31 7.27
CA VAL A 178 9.82 -6.78 8.57
C VAL A 178 9.88 -7.85 9.67
N ALA A 179 9.13 -8.95 9.51
CA ALA A 179 9.25 -10.11 10.41
C ALA A 179 10.65 -10.72 10.37
N SER A 180 11.32 -10.68 9.20
CA SER A 180 12.72 -11.09 9.09
C SER A 180 13.71 -10.12 9.73
N LEU A 181 13.21 -8.96 10.15
CA LEU A 181 13.88 -8.02 11.03
C LEU A 181 13.35 -8.13 12.47
N GLY A 182 12.79 -9.27 12.89
CA GLY A 182 12.32 -9.48 14.26
C GLY A 182 11.10 -8.64 14.67
N VAL A 183 10.41 -8.02 13.72
CA VAL A 183 9.18 -7.25 13.97
C VAL A 183 7.96 -8.12 13.65
N GLY A 184 7.43 -8.78 14.69
CA GLY A 184 6.28 -9.67 14.57
C GLY A 184 6.58 -11.00 13.87
N GLU A 185 5.59 -11.89 13.85
CA GLU A 185 5.69 -13.20 13.20
C GLU A 185 5.20 -13.13 11.74
N PRO A 186 5.88 -13.77 10.78
CA PRO A 186 5.42 -13.80 9.40
C PRO A 186 4.16 -14.67 9.28
N LEU A 187 3.15 -14.17 8.59
CA LEU A 187 2.00 -14.97 8.19
C LEU A 187 2.42 -15.99 7.14
N PRO A 188 1.85 -17.22 7.18
CA PRO A 188 2.22 -18.28 6.25
C PRO A 188 1.90 -17.88 4.81
N THR A 189 2.87 -18.08 3.92
CA THR A 189 2.74 -17.84 2.48
C THR A 189 2.31 -19.11 1.75
N SER A 190 1.59 -18.91 0.64
CA SER A 190 1.22 -19.96 -0.29
C SER A 190 1.22 -19.42 -1.71
N GLU A 191 1.53 -20.27 -2.67
CA GLU A 191 1.39 -19.93 -4.08
C GLU A 191 -0.10 -19.77 -4.44
N THR A 192 -0.45 -18.59 -4.96
CA THR A 192 -1.80 -18.26 -5.42
C THR A 192 -1.73 -17.79 -6.86
N ARG A 193 -2.53 -18.39 -7.72
CA ARG A 193 -2.69 -17.98 -9.12
C ARG A 193 -3.90 -17.08 -9.27
N PHE A 194 -3.70 -15.95 -9.92
CA PHE A 194 -4.73 -14.98 -10.28
C PHE A 194 -4.89 -14.94 -11.79
N VAL A 195 -6.13 -15.02 -12.27
CA VAL A 195 -6.50 -14.87 -13.67
C VAL A 195 -7.33 -13.61 -13.83
N LEU A 196 -6.83 -12.64 -14.60
CA LEU A 196 -7.50 -11.37 -14.85
C LEU A 196 -8.29 -11.49 -16.16
N THR A 197 -9.61 -11.38 -16.08
CA THR A 197 -10.49 -11.46 -17.26
C THR A 197 -11.30 -10.19 -17.46
N GLY A 198 -11.73 -9.94 -18.70
CA GLY A 198 -12.39 -8.71 -19.10
C GLY A 198 -13.00 -8.79 -20.51
N PRO A 199 -13.99 -7.93 -20.83
CA PRO A 199 -14.54 -7.83 -22.17
C PRO A 199 -13.48 -7.32 -23.16
N GLY A 200 -13.45 -7.89 -24.36
CA GLY A 200 -12.54 -7.44 -25.43
C GLY A 200 -11.10 -7.95 -25.29
N GLN A 201 -10.91 -9.25 -25.09
CA GLN A 201 -9.58 -9.92 -25.05
C GLN A 201 -8.72 -9.74 -26.33
N ASN A 202 -9.25 -9.05 -27.34
CA ASN A 202 -8.56 -8.71 -28.59
C ASN A 202 -7.98 -7.28 -28.60
N GLU A 203 -8.33 -6.42 -27.63
CA GLU A 203 -7.75 -5.07 -27.48
C GLU A 203 -6.45 -5.15 -26.66
N ASN A 204 -5.40 -5.70 -27.28
CA ASN A 204 -4.14 -6.01 -26.62
C ASN A 204 -3.07 -4.94 -26.88
N SER A 205 -3.24 -3.73 -26.32
CA SER A 205 -2.09 -2.82 -26.18
C SER A 205 -1.26 -3.21 -24.94
N LEU A 206 0.07 -3.12 -25.06
CA LEU A 206 0.96 -3.30 -23.92
C LEU A 206 0.65 -2.31 -22.79
N ASP A 207 0.18 -1.11 -23.14
CA ASP A 207 -0.23 -0.08 -22.17
C ASP A 207 -1.42 -0.53 -21.33
N LEU A 208 -2.46 -1.10 -21.96
CA LEU A 208 -3.64 -1.59 -21.23
C LEU A 208 -3.27 -2.76 -20.33
N ALA A 209 -2.43 -3.68 -20.82
CA ALA A 209 -1.95 -4.79 -20.01
C ALA A 209 -1.11 -4.31 -18.81
N GLY A 210 -0.24 -3.31 -19.01
CA GLY A 210 0.52 -2.67 -17.95
C GLY A 210 -0.37 -2.01 -16.91
N GLN A 211 -1.41 -1.28 -17.32
CA GLN A 211 -2.39 -0.66 -16.40
C GLN A 211 -3.16 -1.70 -15.58
N ARG A 212 -3.62 -2.79 -16.22
CA ARG A 212 -4.32 -3.89 -15.55
C ARG A 212 -3.45 -4.53 -14.48
N LEU A 213 -2.21 -4.86 -14.83
CA LEU A 213 -1.25 -5.45 -13.89
C LEU A 213 -0.92 -4.47 -12.76
N TYR A 214 -0.69 -3.20 -13.06
CA TYR A 214 -0.45 -2.17 -12.05
C TYR A 214 -1.59 -2.09 -11.04
N HIS A 215 -2.83 -1.90 -11.51
CA HIS A 215 -3.98 -1.78 -10.62
C HIS A 215 -4.27 -3.09 -9.87
N PHE A 216 -3.97 -4.25 -10.47
CA PHE A 216 -4.02 -5.53 -9.77
C PHE A 216 -3.02 -5.59 -8.61
N PHE A 217 -1.75 -5.27 -8.84
CA PHE A 217 -0.75 -5.23 -7.76
C PHE A 217 -1.09 -4.21 -6.67
N GLU A 218 -1.66 -3.07 -7.05
CA GLU A 218 -2.14 -2.05 -6.11
C GLU A 218 -3.30 -2.59 -5.24
N VAL A 219 -4.22 -3.39 -5.79
CA VAL A 219 -5.27 -4.08 -5.02
C VAL A 219 -4.66 -5.08 -4.04
N ILE A 220 -3.75 -5.95 -4.51
CA ILE A 220 -3.09 -6.95 -3.67
C ILE A 220 -2.34 -6.28 -2.51
N GLU A 221 -1.59 -5.22 -2.82
CA GLU A 221 -0.86 -4.43 -1.83
C GLU A 221 -1.81 -3.72 -0.84
N GLY A 222 -2.94 -3.23 -1.32
CA GLY A 222 -3.98 -2.62 -0.50
C GLY A 222 -4.55 -3.60 0.53
N VAL A 223 -4.92 -4.81 0.09
CA VAL A 223 -5.45 -5.86 0.97
C VAL A 223 -4.39 -6.27 2.00
N ARG A 224 -3.15 -6.43 1.56
CA ARG A 224 -2.02 -6.77 2.43
C ARG A 224 -1.75 -5.68 3.47
N SER A 225 -1.82 -4.40 3.08
CA SER A 225 -1.65 -3.27 4.00
C SER A 225 -2.76 -3.22 5.05
N VAL A 226 -4.02 -3.49 4.68
CA VAL A 226 -5.13 -3.63 5.64
C VAL A 226 -4.88 -4.78 6.61
N ALA A 227 -4.47 -5.95 6.10
CA ALA A 227 -4.14 -7.11 6.93
C ALA A 227 -3.01 -6.79 7.92
N ASN A 228 -1.92 -6.14 7.46
CA ASN A 228 -0.80 -5.74 8.31
C ASN A 228 -1.17 -4.72 9.38
N ARG A 229 -2.03 -3.74 9.04
CA ARG A 229 -2.53 -2.77 10.02
C ARG A 229 -3.34 -3.46 11.12
N ALA A 230 -4.20 -4.42 10.77
CA ALA A 230 -4.96 -5.20 11.74
C ALA A 230 -4.06 -6.14 12.57
N ALA A 231 -3.18 -6.91 11.91
CA ALA A 231 -2.31 -7.90 12.55
C ALA A 231 -1.26 -7.27 13.47
N SER A 232 -0.74 -6.08 13.13
CA SER A 232 0.20 -5.35 13.99
C SER A 232 -0.40 -4.85 15.31
N GLN A 233 -1.73 -4.80 15.41
CA GLN A 233 -2.45 -4.35 16.62
C GLN A 233 -2.95 -5.52 17.48
N GLN A 234 -2.50 -6.74 17.21
CA GLN A 234 -2.78 -7.91 18.06
C GLN A 234 -1.82 -7.97 19.26
N GLN A 235 -2.12 -8.83 20.24
CA GLN A 235 -1.22 -9.09 21.37
C GLN A 235 0.11 -9.71 20.90
N SER A 236 0.04 -10.59 19.90
CA SER A 236 1.19 -11.18 19.20
C SER A 236 1.17 -10.63 17.77
N PRO A 237 1.94 -9.56 17.47
CA PRO A 237 1.92 -8.95 16.15
C PRO A 237 2.30 -9.95 15.06
N ALA A 238 1.49 -10.02 14.01
CA ALA A 238 1.78 -10.81 12.83
C ALA A 238 1.91 -9.91 11.59
N TYR A 239 2.52 -10.45 10.54
CA TYR A 239 2.89 -9.68 9.36
C TYR A 239 2.76 -10.48 8.06
N ALA A 240 1.96 -10.00 7.12
CA ALA A 240 1.89 -10.48 5.75
C ALA A 240 3.12 -9.98 4.94
N PRO A 241 4.06 -10.88 4.57
CA PRO A 241 5.24 -10.52 3.78
C PRO A 241 4.88 -9.87 2.44
N PRO A 242 5.78 -9.05 1.84
CA PRO A 242 5.60 -8.57 0.47
C PRO A 242 5.35 -9.74 -0.49
N PRO A 243 4.44 -9.60 -1.49
CA PRO A 243 4.21 -10.65 -2.46
C PRO A 243 5.44 -10.84 -3.36
N GLU A 244 5.82 -12.10 -3.60
CA GLU A 244 6.86 -12.44 -4.57
C GLU A 244 6.23 -12.91 -5.88
N LEU A 245 6.65 -12.31 -6.99
CA LEU A 245 6.16 -12.69 -8.32
C LEU A 245 6.88 -13.96 -8.79
N LEU A 246 6.13 -15.05 -8.87
CA LEU A 246 6.64 -16.35 -9.34
C LEU A 246 6.50 -16.49 -10.85
N ARG A 247 5.36 -16.06 -11.41
CA ARG A 247 5.07 -16.14 -12.83
C ARG A 247 4.18 -14.99 -13.28
N LEU A 248 4.47 -14.46 -14.47
CA LEU A 248 3.66 -13.46 -15.14
C LEU A 248 3.40 -13.89 -16.59
N SER A 249 2.14 -13.97 -16.97
CA SER A 249 1.69 -14.09 -18.36
C SER A 249 0.86 -12.86 -18.71
N ILE A 250 1.29 -12.15 -19.75
CA ILE A 250 0.60 -10.97 -20.28
C ILE A 250 -0.32 -11.37 -21.46
N ALA A 251 -0.57 -12.67 -21.63
CA ALA A 251 -1.57 -13.16 -22.58
C ALA A 251 -2.98 -12.68 -22.17
N SER A 252 -3.97 -12.91 -23.03
CA SER A 252 -5.38 -12.77 -22.67
C SER A 252 -5.96 -14.17 -22.47
N PRO A 253 -6.41 -14.55 -21.26
CA PRO A 253 -6.40 -13.76 -20.02
C PRO A 253 -4.98 -13.60 -19.43
N ALA A 254 -4.77 -12.51 -18.68
CA ALA A 254 -3.50 -12.28 -18.00
C ALA A 254 -3.44 -13.15 -16.74
N GLU A 255 -2.29 -13.77 -16.50
CA GLU A 255 -2.10 -14.66 -15.37
C GLU A 255 -0.94 -14.20 -14.51
N VAL A 256 -1.18 -14.16 -13.20
CA VAL A 256 -0.18 -13.75 -12.21
C VAL A 256 -0.12 -14.83 -11.13
N ALA A 257 1.01 -15.48 -10.96
CA ALA A 257 1.26 -16.37 -9.83
C ALA A 257 2.13 -15.66 -8.81
N LEU A 258 1.65 -15.58 -7.58
CA LEU A 258 2.30 -14.90 -6.47
C LEU A 258 2.53 -15.89 -5.32
N GLU A 259 3.69 -15.81 -4.70
CA GLU A 259 3.83 -16.26 -3.32
C GLU A 259 3.36 -15.13 -2.40
N ILE A 260 2.28 -15.38 -1.65
CA ILE A 260 1.65 -14.36 -0.81
C ILE A 260 1.08 -14.99 0.46
N ALA A 261 0.94 -14.20 1.53
CA ALA A 261 0.28 -14.66 2.75
C ALA A 261 -1.14 -15.18 2.43
N GLY A 262 -1.47 -16.40 2.85
CA GLY A 262 -2.75 -17.04 2.51
C GLY A 262 -4.00 -16.27 2.96
N LEU A 263 -3.84 -15.40 3.97
CA LEU A 263 -4.87 -14.46 4.40
C LEU A 263 -5.27 -13.46 3.29
N VAL A 264 -4.33 -12.99 2.48
CA VAL A 264 -4.57 -11.92 1.49
C VAL A 264 -5.62 -12.32 0.44
N PRO A 265 -5.50 -13.46 -0.29
CA PRO A 265 -6.56 -13.88 -1.20
C PRO A 265 -7.87 -14.23 -0.47
N HIS A 266 -7.80 -14.73 0.77
CA HIS A 266 -9.00 -15.04 1.55
C HIS A 266 -9.85 -13.79 1.90
N LEU A 267 -9.21 -12.63 2.03
CA LEU A 267 -9.88 -11.35 2.29
C LEU A 267 -10.59 -10.77 1.06
N LEU A 268 -10.39 -11.32 -0.14
CA LEU A 268 -11.06 -10.90 -1.37
C LEU A 268 -12.27 -11.81 -1.64
N PRO A 269 -13.51 -11.43 -1.25
CA PRO A 269 -14.71 -12.22 -1.54
C PRO A 269 -14.98 -12.28 -3.05
N PRO A 270 -14.82 -13.43 -3.72
CA PRO A 270 -14.76 -13.49 -5.19
C PRO A 270 -16.05 -13.02 -5.85
N THR A 271 -17.21 -13.37 -5.28
CA THR A 271 -18.53 -13.00 -5.78
C THR A 271 -18.76 -11.49 -5.76
N ILE A 272 -18.40 -10.82 -4.66
CA ILE A 272 -18.59 -9.37 -4.54
C ILE A 272 -17.51 -8.60 -5.31
N VAL A 273 -16.27 -9.09 -5.33
CA VAL A 273 -15.19 -8.52 -6.15
C VAL A 273 -15.60 -8.46 -7.62
N LEU A 274 -16.15 -9.56 -8.16
CA LEU A 274 -16.69 -9.60 -9.52
C LEU A 274 -17.78 -8.55 -9.74
N ALA A 275 -18.72 -8.41 -8.80
CA ALA A 275 -19.80 -7.43 -8.90
C ALA A 275 -19.29 -5.98 -8.93
N VAL A 276 -18.33 -5.64 -8.06
CA VAL A 276 -17.70 -4.31 -8.01
C VAL A 276 -16.93 -4.01 -9.30
N LEU A 277 -16.11 -4.96 -9.77
CA LEU A 277 -15.32 -4.81 -10.99
C LEU A 277 -16.20 -4.62 -12.22
N LYS A 278 -17.26 -5.43 -12.35
CA LYS A 278 -18.21 -5.34 -13.45
C LYS A 278 -18.89 -3.97 -13.50
N LEU A 279 -19.39 -3.47 -12.36
CA LEU A 279 -20.04 -2.15 -12.30
C LEU A 279 -19.06 -1.00 -12.52
N ALA A 280 -17.81 -1.14 -12.08
CA ALA A 280 -16.74 -0.18 -12.33
C ALA A 280 -16.40 -0.06 -13.83
N TRP A 281 -16.55 -1.14 -14.61
CA TRP A 281 -16.41 -1.14 -16.06
C TRP A 281 -17.67 -0.66 -16.80
N GLU A 282 -18.86 -1.11 -16.41
CA GLU A 282 -20.12 -0.82 -17.11
C GLU A 282 -20.48 0.67 -17.14
N LEU A 283 -20.22 1.39 -16.05
CA LEU A 283 -20.53 2.83 -15.93
C LEU A 283 -19.79 3.67 -17.00
N PRO A 284 -18.46 3.61 -17.10
CA PRO A 284 -17.72 4.26 -18.19
C PRO A 284 -18.11 3.76 -19.58
N ALA A 285 -18.33 2.46 -19.76
CA ALA A 285 -18.66 1.87 -21.06
C ALA A 285 -20.00 2.40 -21.59
N LYS A 286 -21.06 2.39 -20.78
CA LYS A 286 -22.36 2.97 -21.15
C LYS A 286 -22.28 4.47 -21.44
N ARG A 287 -21.44 5.20 -20.67
CA ARG A 287 -21.23 6.64 -20.90
C ARG A 287 -20.56 6.91 -22.24
N LYS A 288 -19.58 6.09 -22.61
CA LYS A 288 -18.88 6.15 -23.90
C LYS A 288 -19.83 5.82 -25.06
N GLU A 289 -20.58 4.72 -24.95
CA GLU A 289 -21.59 4.34 -25.95
C GLU A 289 -22.60 5.46 -26.21
N TRP A 290 -23.04 6.16 -25.16
CA TRP A 290 -23.93 7.31 -25.30
C TRP A 290 -23.25 8.52 -25.98
N LEU A 291 -22.00 8.83 -25.63
CA LEU A 291 -21.23 9.94 -26.21
C LEU A 291 -20.89 9.72 -27.69
N GLU A 292 -20.64 8.47 -28.08
CA GLU A 292 -20.20 8.09 -29.43
C GLU A 292 -21.36 7.69 -30.36
N GLY A 293 -22.53 7.34 -29.81
CA GLY A 293 -23.72 6.98 -30.59
C GLY A 293 -24.56 8.18 -31.05
N ASP A 294 -25.59 7.92 -31.88
CA ASP A 294 -26.64 8.88 -32.30
C ASP A 294 -27.55 9.40 -31.13
N GLY A 295 -27.12 9.19 -29.88
CA GLY A 295 -27.86 9.43 -28.63
C GLY A 295 -28.20 10.89 -28.33
N GLN A 296 -27.71 11.84 -29.13
CA GLN A 296 -28.07 13.26 -29.03
C GLN A 296 -29.48 13.60 -29.56
N ARG A 297 -30.15 12.69 -30.30
CA ARG A 297 -31.31 13.08 -31.11
C ARG A 297 -32.66 13.19 -30.39
N GLU A 298 -32.83 12.75 -29.14
CA GLU A 298 -34.12 12.88 -28.43
C GLU A 298 -33.98 13.16 -26.91
N VAL A 299 -34.62 14.23 -26.42
CA VAL A 299 -34.66 14.64 -25.00
C VAL A 299 -35.16 13.51 -24.08
N ASN A 300 -36.09 12.67 -24.55
CA ASN A 300 -36.59 11.52 -23.78
C ASN A 300 -35.54 10.41 -23.60
N LYS A 301 -34.60 10.26 -24.54
CA LYS A 301 -33.49 9.31 -24.42
C LYS A 301 -32.46 9.79 -23.38
N VAL A 302 -32.22 11.10 -23.29
CA VAL A 302 -31.32 11.70 -22.29
C VAL A 302 -31.82 11.42 -20.86
N VAL A 303 -33.11 11.64 -20.59
CA VAL A 303 -33.70 11.38 -19.26
C VAL A 303 -33.61 9.90 -18.88
N LYS A 304 -33.81 8.99 -19.85
CA LYS A 304 -33.71 7.55 -19.62
C LYS A 304 -32.29 7.11 -19.29
N VAL A 305 -31.29 7.57 -20.07
CA VAL A 305 -29.88 7.24 -19.85
C VAL A 305 -29.38 7.80 -18.51
N ASP A 306 -29.75 9.05 -18.16
CA ASP A 306 -29.40 9.63 -16.87
C ASP A 306 -29.99 8.84 -15.70
N LYS A 307 -31.22 8.34 -15.83
CA LYS A 307 -31.84 7.48 -14.84
C LYS A 307 -31.09 6.16 -14.70
N GLU A 308 -30.76 5.51 -15.81
CA GLU A 308 -29.98 4.26 -15.81
C GLU A 308 -28.57 4.45 -15.21
N LEU A 309 -27.87 5.54 -15.53
CA LEU A 309 -26.56 5.86 -14.95
C LEU A 309 -26.65 6.11 -13.44
N LYS A 310 -27.72 6.76 -12.96
CA LYS A 310 -27.97 6.95 -11.53
C LYS A 310 -28.26 5.63 -10.82
N GLU A 311 -29.04 4.75 -11.44
CA GLU A 311 -29.34 3.42 -10.91
C GLU A 311 -28.07 2.57 -10.81
N LEU A 312 -27.23 2.55 -11.86
CA LEU A 312 -25.94 1.86 -11.83
C LEU A 312 -24.98 2.44 -10.78
N ALA A 313 -24.95 3.77 -10.63
CA ALA A 313 -24.12 4.41 -9.60
C ALA A 313 -24.60 4.07 -8.18
N LEU A 314 -25.91 3.96 -7.97
CA LEU A 314 -26.47 3.53 -6.69
C LEU A 314 -26.16 2.05 -6.41
N GLU A 315 -26.29 1.19 -7.43
CA GLU A 315 -25.99 -0.22 -7.31
C GLU A 315 -24.49 -0.45 -7.04
N LYS A 316 -23.62 0.29 -7.73
CA LYS A 316 -22.18 0.28 -7.46
C LYS A 316 -21.88 0.61 -5.99
N LYS A 317 -22.47 1.68 -5.45
CA LYS A 317 -22.28 2.05 -4.03
C LYS A 317 -22.77 0.97 -3.07
N ARG A 318 -23.84 0.23 -3.42
CA ARG A 318 -24.32 -0.90 -2.62
C ARG A 318 -23.34 -2.06 -2.64
N GLN A 319 -22.80 -2.41 -3.81
CA GLN A 319 -21.81 -3.48 -3.95
C GLN A 319 -20.49 -3.13 -3.26
N GLU A 320 -20.04 -1.87 -3.34
CA GLU A 320 -18.88 -1.38 -2.59
C GLU A 320 -19.11 -1.49 -1.06
N ALA A 321 -20.28 -1.10 -0.56
CA ALA A 321 -20.60 -1.23 0.86
C ALA A 321 -20.72 -2.70 1.32
N ALA A 322 -21.26 -3.57 0.46
CA ALA A 322 -21.33 -5.02 0.72
C ALA A 322 -19.92 -5.64 0.74
N PHE A 323 -19.05 -5.23 -0.18
CA PHE A 323 -17.64 -5.63 -0.21
C PHE A 323 -16.92 -5.24 1.08
N GLU A 324 -17.07 -3.98 1.49
CA GLU A 324 -16.46 -3.47 2.72
C GLU A 324 -16.94 -4.21 3.97
N ALA A 325 -18.22 -4.57 4.03
CA ALA A 325 -18.78 -5.36 5.12
C ALA A 325 -18.24 -6.79 5.13
N GLU A 326 -18.26 -7.50 4.00
CA GLU A 326 -17.78 -8.88 3.95
C GLU A 326 -16.27 -8.98 4.19
N MET A 327 -15.48 -8.06 3.63
CA MET A 327 -14.04 -8.01 3.89
C MET A 327 -13.75 -7.74 5.38
N LEU A 328 -14.52 -6.85 6.03
CA LEU A 328 -14.40 -6.63 7.47
C LEU A 328 -14.71 -7.90 8.26
N ASP A 329 -15.79 -8.61 7.93
CA ASP A 329 -16.19 -9.84 8.62
C ASP A 329 -15.10 -10.92 8.48
N ARG A 330 -14.56 -11.10 7.28
CA ARG A 330 -13.42 -12.00 7.02
C ARG A 330 -12.17 -11.60 7.79
N LEU A 331 -11.87 -10.30 7.85
CA LEU A 331 -10.73 -9.78 8.60
C LEU A 331 -10.89 -10.02 10.11
N ARG A 332 -12.08 -9.81 10.66
CA ARG A 332 -12.40 -10.08 12.07
C ARG A 332 -12.36 -11.57 12.39
N LEU A 333 -12.79 -12.42 11.47
CA LEU A 333 -12.70 -13.86 11.62
C LEU A 333 -11.24 -14.32 11.64
N ALA A 334 -10.41 -13.80 10.75
CA ALA A 334 -9.01 -14.17 10.63
C ALA A 334 -8.11 -13.56 11.72
N LEU A 335 -8.43 -12.35 12.19
CA LEU A 335 -7.66 -11.57 13.16
C LEU A 335 -8.56 -11.08 14.31
N PRO A 336 -9.13 -12.00 15.12
CA PRO A 336 -10.12 -11.66 16.14
C PRO A 336 -9.57 -10.71 17.22
N ASP A 337 -8.28 -10.80 17.51
CA ASP A 337 -7.61 -10.00 18.56
C ASP A 337 -7.16 -8.60 18.11
N SER A 338 -7.51 -8.18 16.89
CA SER A 338 -7.16 -6.85 16.39
C SER A 338 -7.84 -5.75 17.22
N ARG A 339 -7.04 -4.85 17.79
CA ARG A 339 -7.52 -3.72 18.61
C ARG A 339 -8.09 -2.55 17.80
N LEU A 340 -7.96 -2.55 16.47
CA LEU A 340 -8.54 -1.51 15.63
C LEU A 340 -10.07 -1.55 15.72
N SER A 341 -10.71 -0.39 15.65
CA SER A 341 -12.18 -0.32 15.59
C SER A 341 -12.70 -0.67 14.20
N ASP A 342 -13.96 -1.11 14.11
CA ASP A 342 -14.60 -1.39 12.82
C ASP A 342 -14.66 -0.16 11.91
N ALA A 343 -14.82 1.03 12.49
CA ALA A 343 -14.81 2.28 11.74
C ALA A 343 -13.44 2.55 11.09
N GLU A 344 -12.35 2.32 11.82
CA GLU A 344 -10.99 2.45 11.28
C GLU A 344 -10.72 1.41 10.19
N LEU A 345 -11.10 0.15 10.43
CA LEU A 345 -10.92 -0.92 9.44
C LEU A 345 -11.71 -0.63 8.16
N ARG A 346 -12.98 -0.22 8.27
CA ARG A 346 -13.79 0.16 7.10
C ARG A 346 -13.18 1.32 6.33
N ARG A 347 -12.67 2.35 7.04
CA ARG A 347 -11.95 3.46 6.39
C ARG A 347 -10.76 2.93 5.59
N TRP A 348 -9.93 2.07 6.18
CA TRP A 348 -8.78 1.50 5.49
C TRP A 348 -9.17 0.59 4.32
N ILE A 349 -10.21 -0.23 4.46
CA ILE A 349 -10.73 -1.05 3.35
C ILE A 349 -11.18 -0.15 2.19
N ASN A 350 -11.94 0.92 2.47
CA ASN A 350 -12.37 1.86 1.44
C ASN A 350 -11.18 2.51 0.71
N GLU A 351 -10.25 3.07 1.49
CA GLU A 351 -9.14 3.88 0.97
C GLU A 351 -8.09 3.03 0.24
N LEU A 352 -7.76 1.87 0.80
CA LEU A 352 -6.66 1.03 0.31
C LEU A 352 -7.13 -0.09 -0.62
N VAL A 353 -8.41 -0.47 -0.62
CA VAL A 353 -8.87 -1.62 -1.41
C VAL A 353 -10.00 -1.24 -2.36
N THR A 354 -11.14 -0.74 -1.84
CA THR A 354 -12.34 -0.46 -2.65
C THR A 354 -12.03 0.49 -3.82
N ARG A 355 -11.30 1.58 -3.57
CA ARG A 355 -10.91 2.54 -4.62
C ARG A 355 -9.98 1.92 -5.67
N ARG A 356 -9.12 0.98 -5.28
CA ARG A 356 -8.17 0.30 -6.18
C ARG A 356 -8.87 -0.76 -7.02
N LEU A 357 -9.84 -1.46 -6.44
CA LEU A 357 -10.75 -2.34 -7.19
C LEU A 357 -11.54 -1.55 -8.23
N ASP A 358 -12.07 -0.37 -7.90
CA ASP A 358 -12.73 0.49 -8.89
C ASP A 358 -11.77 0.91 -10.01
N ALA A 359 -10.54 1.31 -9.67
CA ALA A 359 -9.53 1.66 -10.66
C ALA A 359 -9.18 0.48 -11.58
N LEU A 360 -9.04 -0.72 -11.02
CA LEU A 360 -8.84 -1.95 -11.78
C LEU A 360 -10.02 -2.24 -12.72
N GLY A 361 -11.25 -2.12 -12.23
CA GLY A 361 -12.45 -2.29 -13.04
C GLY A 361 -12.52 -1.34 -14.24
N ARG A 362 -12.09 -0.09 -14.05
CA ARG A 362 -12.03 0.92 -15.14
C ARG A 362 -11.01 0.57 -16.24
N THR A 363 -10.04 -0.31 -15.97
CA THR A 363 -9.13 -0.86 -17.00
C THR A 363 -9.75 -2.01 -17.80
N GLY A 364 -11.02 -2.33 -17.54
CA GLY A 364 -11.75 -3.40 -18.21
C GLY A 364 -11.52 -4.78 -17.62
N VAL A 365 -10.95 -4.89 -16.41
CA VAL A 365 -10.97 -6.16 -15.67
C VAL A 365 -12.34 -6.30 -15.02
N THR A 366 -13.02 -7.40 -15.28
CA THR A 366 -14.35 -7.70 -14.70
C THR A 366 -14.34 -8.83 -13.70
N ASP A 367 -13.25 -9.61 -13.65
CA ASP A 367 -13.09 -10.72 -12.72
C ASP A 367 -11.60 -11.01 -12.42
N ILE A 368 -11.35 -11.45 -11.19
CA ILE A 368 -10.05 -11.86 -10.66
C ILE A 368 -10.26 -13.26 -10.07
N GLY A 369 -10.08 -14.29 -10.90
CA GLY A 369 -10.15 -15.66 -10.45
C GLY A 369 -8.92 -16.00 -9.61
N ALA A 370 -9.08 -16.30 -8.32
CA ALA A 370 -8.01 -16.75 -7.44
C ALA A 370 -8.09 -18.26 -7.23
N GLN A 371 -6.98 -18.98 -7.44
CA GLN A 371 -6.88 -20.43 -7.24
C GLN A 371 -5.61 -20.76 -6.45
N ALA A 372 -5.73 -21.64 -5.45
CA ALA A 372 -4.56 -22.23 -4.81
C ALA A 372 -3.83 -23.12 -5.83
N PHE A 373 -2.51 -23.01 -5.90
CA PHE A 373 -1.73 -23.82 -6.83
C PHE A 373 -1.83 -25.31 -6.47
N GLY A 374 -2.40 -26.12 -7.36
CA GLY A 374 -2.61 -27.56 -7.16
C GLY A 374 -4.08 -28.00 -7.10
N GLU A 375 -5.03 -27.09 -6.99
CA GLU A 375 -6.44 -27.38 -7.28
C GLU A 375 -6.62 -27.35 -8.81
N THR A 376 -6.37 -28.48 -9.48
CA THR A 376 -6.83 -28.67 -10.86
C THR A 376 -8.34 -28.49 -10.87
N SER A 377 -8.84 -27.55 -11.66
CA SER A 377 -10.27 -27.49 -11.98
C SER A 377 -10.68 -28.86 -12.49
N GLU A 378 -11.46 -29.60 -11.71
CA GLU A 378 -12.18 -30.76 -12.23
C GLU A 378 -13.08 -30.21 -13.33
N ASP A 379 -12.65 -30.43 -14.56
CA ASP A 379 -13.46 -30.27 -15.75
C ASP A 379 -14.72 -31.12 -15.53
N PRO A 380 -15.95 -30.56 -15.57
CA PRO A 380 -17.16 -31.37 -15.47
C PRO A 380 -17.31 -32.14 -16.78
N GLY A 381 -16.52 -33.20 -16.91
CA GLY A 381 -16.49 -34.10 -18.05
C GLY A 381 -17.88 -34.68 -18.27
N GLU A 382 -18.40 -34.41 -19.46
CA GLU A 382 -19.58 -34.99 -20.07
C GLU A 382 -19.79 -36.45 -19.65
N VAL A 383 -20.85 -36.69 -18.87
CA VAL A 383 -21.43 -38.03 -18.77
C VAL A 383 -22.16 -38.27 -20.09
N GLY A 384 -21.40 -38.73 -21.08
CA GLY A 384 -21.94 -39.25 -22.33
C GLY A 384 -22.87 -40.42 -22.03
N THR A 385 -24.15 -40.22 -22.34
CA THR A 385 -25.15 -41.27 -22.48
C THR A 385 -24.72 -42.21 -23.62
N SER A 386 -24.14 -43.36 -23.30
CA SER A 386 -24.03 -44.46 -24.26
C SER A 386 -25.27 -45.34 -24.15
N GLU A 387 -26.19 -45.18 -25.09
CA GLU A 387 -27.20 -46.18 -25.43
C GLU A 387 -26.48 -47.44 -25.93
N PHE A 388 -26.56 -48.53 -25.15
CA PHE A 388 -26.38 -49.88 -25.69
C PHE A 388 -27.74 -50.57 -25.71
N GLY A 389 -28.41 -50.48 -26.87
CA GLY A 389 -29.43 -51.42 -27.25
C GLY A 389 -28.78 -52.76 -27.59
N ASN A 390 -29.06 -53.79 -26.79
CA ASN A 390 -28.87 -55.16 -27.20
C ASN A 390 -30.26 -55.80 -27.35
N SER A 391 -30.60 -56.06 -28.60
CA SER A 391 -31.69 -56.92 -29.04
C SER A 391 -31.48 -58.36 -28.55
N SER A 392 -32.52 -58.92 -27.94
CA SER A 392 -32.85 -60.35 -27.90
C SER A 392 -34.35 -60.49 -27.87
#